data_AF-A2SPQ6-F1
#
_entry.id   AF-A2SPQ6-F1
#
_cell.length_a   1.000
_cell.length_b   1.000
_cell.length_c   1.000
_cell.angle_alpha   90.00
_cell.angle_beta   90.00
_cell.angle_gamma   90.00
#
_symmetry.space_group_name_H-M   'P 1'
#
loop_
_entity.id
_entity.type
_entity.pdbx_description
1 polymer ?
#
loop_
_entity_poly.entity_id
_entity_poly.type
_entity_poly.pdbx_seq_one_letter_code
_entity_poly.pdbx_strand_id
1 'polypeptide(L)'
;MSDIRFRLLTLVLLSVLSFVNLFGAAAVFIWWLVFGAKTTFAKNSWKIVVPVSIFIGLFPSVVLYFTGGDFFYGAKIFVLVLLAFWFSASLLPGELMSFFVWLFGQRIGFDLGMAAEFSVQAISEIREDFGRMRAALRIKGQKFSVSAVPSLAAGLLILSLRRAGVQSSLLARRGYCSGGAFVPFFSPGVYDFLMLGTAVCLYGVCLI
;
A
#
# COMPACT_ATOMS: atom_id res chain seq x y z
N MET A 1 9.17 -10.87 -0.24
CA MET A 1 10.19 -10.56 0.77
C MET A 1 9.59 -10.65 2.15
N SER A 2 10.23 -11.34 3.09
CA SER A 2 9.72 -11.52 4.45
C SER A 2 10.06 -10.34 5.37
N ASP A 3 11.22 -9.71 5.21
CA ASP A 3 11.59 -8.52 6.01
C ASP A 3 11.08 -7.22 5.37
N ILE A 4 10.33 -6.43 6.14
CA ILE A 4 9.79 -5.13 5.71
C ILE A 4 10.89 -4.10 5.42
N ARG A 5 12.05 -4.17 6.10
CA ARG A 5 13.15 -3.20 5.93
C ARG A 5 13.74 -3.29 4.53
N PHE A 6 14.09 -4.52 4.11
CA PHE A 6 14.61 -4.77 2.76
C PHE A 6 13.56 -4.49 1.69
N ARG A 7 12.28 -4.75 1.99
CA ARG A 7 11.16 -4.46 1.09
C ARG A 7 10.99 -2.96 0.85
N LEU A 8 11.02 -2.15 1.90
CA LEU A 8 10.93 -0.69 1.81
C LEU A 8 12.16 -0.10 1.10
N LEU A 9 13.36 -0.58 1.42
CA LEU A 9 14.58 -0.14 0.75
C LEU A 9 14.51 -0.44 -0.75
N THR A 10 14.09 -1.66 -1.12
CA THR A 10 13.90 -2.07 -2.52
C THR A 10 12.83 -1.23 -3.22
N LEU A 11 11.70 -0.99 -2.56
CA LEU A 11 10.62 -0.13 -3.06
C LEU A 11 11.15 1.29 -3.36
N VAL A 12 11.90 1.89 -2.44
CA VAL A 12 12.46 3.24 -2.60
C VAL A 12 13.46 3.28 -3.76
N LEU A 13 14.42 2.35 -3.80
CA LEU A 13 15.42 2.28 -4.87
C LEU A 13 14.77 2.14 -6.26
N LEU A 14 13.84 1.20 -6.40
CA LEU A 14 13.16 0.97 -7.68
C LEU A 14 12.23 2.12 -8.06
N SER A 15 11.63 2.81 -7.08
CA SER A 15 10.79 3.98 -7.33
C SER A 15 11.61 5.14 -7.89
N VAL A 16 12.77 5.42 -7.28
CA VAL A 16 13.72 6.42 -7.78
C VAL A 16 14.19 6.02 -9.19
N LEU A 17 14.59 4.77 -9.39
CA LEU A 17 15.08 4.29 -10.68
C LEU A 17 14.04 4.41 -11.80
N SER A 18 12.77 4.13 -11.49
CA SER A 18 11.66 4.27 -12.44
C SER A 18 11.39 5.72 -12.81
N PHE A 19 11.75 6.69 -11.97
CA PHE A 19 11.49 8.11 -12.23
C PHE A 19 12.59 8.74 -13.09
N VAL A 20 13.85 8.35 -12.87
CA VAL A 20 15.02 8.94 -13.56
C VAL A 20 14.97 8.63 -15.06
N ASN A 21 14.99 7.35 -15.45
CA ASN A 21 15.18 6.94 -16.84
C ASN A 21 14.05 6.04 -17.36
N LEU A 22 13.74 6.12 -18.67
CA LEU A 22 12.79 5.21 -19.31
C LEU A 22 13.30 3.76 -19.30
N PHE A 23 14.61 3.56 -19.53
CA PHE A 23 15.26 2.25 -19.39
C PHE A 23 15.20 1.74 -17.95
N GLY A 24 15.32 2.64 -16.97
CA GLY A 24 15.12 2.32 -15.55
C GLY A 24 13.72 1.81 -15.28
N ALA A 25 12.69 2.49 -15.79
CA ALA A 25 11.30 2.03 -15.67
C ALA A 25 11.06 0.66 -16.33
N ALA A 26 11.65 0.41 -17.51
CA ALA A 26 11.57 -0.90 -18.17
C ALA A 26 12.25 -2.01 -17.36
N ALA A 27 13.44 -1.74 -16.80
CA ALA A 27 14.15 -2.69 -15.94
C ALA A 27 13.36 -3.00 -14.66
N VAL A 28 12.77 -1.97 -14.03
CA VAL A 28 11.89 -2.12 -12.86
C VAL A 28 10.65 -2.95 -13.21
N PHE A 29 10.08 -2.76 -14.40
CA PHE A 29 8.95 -3.56 -14.87
C PHE A 29 9.32 -5.04 -15.05
N ILE A 30 10.48 -5.34 -15.64
CA ILE A 30 10.99 -6.71 -15.77
C ILE A 30 11.24 -7.33 -14.40
N TRP A 31 11.88 -6.58 -13.48
CA TRP A 31 12.10 -7.01 -12.11
C TRP A 31 10.76 -7.34 -11.42
N TRP A 32 9.76 -6.46 -11.58
CA TRP A 32 8.43 -6.67 -11.03
C TRP A 32 7.75 -7.91 -11.62
N LEU A 33 7.92 -8.20 -12.91
CA LEU A 33 7.38 -9.44 -13.51
C LEU A 33 8.00 -10.70 -12.92
N VAL A 34 9.31 -10.70 -12.68
CA VAL A 34 10.04 -11.87 -12.16
C VAL A 34 9.71 -12.11 -10.68
N PHE A 35 9.69 -11.05 -9.88
CA PHE A 35 9.68 -11.14 -8.41
C PHE A 35 8.36 -10.71 -7.76
N GLY A 36 7.67 -9.73 -8.35
CA GLY A 36 6.52 -9.07 -7.76
C GLY A 36 5.16 -9.53 -8.28
N ALA A 37 5.07 -10.00 -9.52
CA ALA A 37 3.81 -10.39 -10.14
C ALA A 37 3.10 -11.51 -9.37
N LYS A 38 3.83 -12.56 -8.97
CA LYS A 38 3.25 -13.70 -8.26
C LYS A 38 2.59 -13.30 -6.93
N THR A 39 3.25 -12.47 -6.12
CA THR A 39 2.70 -12.03 -4.83
C THR A 39 1.56 -11.03 -5.01
N THR A 40 1.68 -10.15 -5.99
CA THR A 40 0.64 -9.16 -6.31
C THR A 40 -0.66 -9.83 -6.74
N PHE A 41 -0.57 -10.80 -7.67
CA PHE A 41 -1.74 -11.50 -8.20
C PHE A 41 -2.32 -12.56 -7.26
N ALA A 42 -1.53 -13.04 -6.29
CA ALA A 42 -2.03 -13.96 -5.27
C ALA A 42 -3.04 -13.30 -4.32
N LYS A 43 -2.81 -12.04 -3.93
CA LYS A 43 -3.68 -11.31 -2.99
C LYS A 43 -4.69 -10.41 -3.69
N ASN A 44 -4.32 -9.80 -4.82
CA ASN A 44 -5.19 -8.92 -5.59
C ASN A 44 -5.52 -9.53 -6.95
N SER A 45 -6.80 -9.51 -7.33
CA SER A 45 -7.23 -10.02 -8.64
C SER A 45 -6.58 -9.22 -9.78
N TRP A 46 -6.00 -9.93 -10.77
CA TRP A 46 -5.47 -9.34 -12.02
C TRP A 46 -6.43 -8.33 -12.66
N LYS A 47 -7.73 -8.64 -12.61
CA LYS A 47 -8.84 -7.83 -13.13
C LYS A 47 -8.99 -6.45 -12.47
N ILE A 48 -8.33 -6.20 -11.34
CA ILE A 48 -8.33 -4.90 -10.66
C ILE A 48 -6.98 -4.22 -10.85
N VAL A 49 -5.89 -4.94 -10.59
CA VAL A 49 -4.53 -4.38 -10.63
C VAL A 49 -4.20 -3.76 -11.98
N VAL A 50 -4.40 -4.51 -13.07
CA VAL A 50 -4.03 -4.05 -14.41
C VAL A 50 -4.85 -2.85 -14.89
N PRO A 51 -6.20 -2.87 -14.87
CA PRO A 51 -6.97 -1.72 -15.33
C PRO A 51 -6.78 -0.49 -14.44
N VAL A 52 -6.60 -0.65 -13.13
CA VAL A 52 -6.32 0.49 -12.24
C VAL A 52 -4.95 1.09 -12.53
N SER A 53 -3.91 0.26 -12.68
CA SER A 53 -2.58 0.75 -13.06
C SER A 53 -2.60 1.46 -14.42
N ILE A 54 -3.30 0.91 -15.42
CA ILE A 54 -3.45 1.54 -16.74
C ILE A 54 -4.15 2.89 -16.59
N PHE A 55 -5.27 2.95 -15.88
CA PHE A 55 -6.05 4.18 -15.73
C PHE A 55 -5.25 5.28 -15.02
N ILE A 56 -4.56 4.93 -13.93
CA ILE A 56 -3.73 5.88 -13.16
C ILE A 56 -2.49 6.29 -13.96
N GLY A 57 -1.90 5.39 -14.75
CA GLY A 57 -0.75 5.70 -15.60
C GLY A 57 -1.11 6.58 -16.81
N LEU A 58 -2.27 6.33 -17.44
CA LEU A 58 -2.71 7.10 -18.61
C LEU A 58 -3.08 8.54 -18.27
N PHE A 59 -3.71 8.77 -17.12
CA PHE A 59 -4.20 10.11 -16.76
C PHE A 59 -3.11 11.20 -16.77
N PRO A 60 -1.94 11.04 -16.10
CA PRO A 60 -0.84 11.99 -16.19
C PRO A 60 -0.27 12.15 -17.60
N SER A 61 -0.20 11.07 -18.40
CA SER A 61 0.25 11.15 -19.80
C SER A 61 -0.67 12.01 -20.65
N VAL A 62 -1.99 11.90 -20.47
CA VAL A 62 -2.95 12.76 -21.19
C VAL A 62 -2.78 14.22 -20.79
N VAL A 63 -2.67 14.51 -19.49
CA VAL A 63 -2.48 15.87 -18.98
C VAL A 63 -1.16 16.48 -19.50
N LEU A 64 -0.07 15.73 -19.47
CA LEU A 64 1.23 16.20 -19.92
C LEU A 64 1.31 16.35 -21.45
N TYR A 65 0.57 15.54 -22.21
CA TYR A 65 0.45 15.72 -23.66
C TYR A 65 -0.11 17.10 -24.01
N PHE A 66 -1.12 17.58 -23.27
CA PHE A 66 -1.67 18.94 -23.46
C PHE A 66 -0.74 20.05 -22.95
N THR A 67 0.18 19.73 -22.04
CA THR A 67 1.07 20.71 -21.41
C THR A 67 2.47 20.75 -22.06
N GLY A 68 2.70 19.94 -23.11
CA GLY A 68 3.99 19.84 -23.81
C GLY A 68 5.08 19.10 -23.02
N GLY A 69 4.69 18.26 -22.04
CA GLY A 69 5.62 17.48 -21.22
C GLY A 69 5.97 16.11 -21.81
N ASP A 70 6.76 15.34 -21.05
CA ASP A 70 7.22 14.00 -21.45
C ASP A 70 6.06 13.03 -21.73
N PHE A 71 5.97 12.56 -22.97
CA PHE A 71 4.94 11.60 -23.41
C PHE A 71 4.99 10.26 -22.64
N PHE A 72 6.19 9.81 -22.29
CA PHE A 72 6.41 8.53 -21.58
C PHE A 72 6.27 8.61 -20.05
N TYR A 73 5.86 9.76 -19.51
CA TYR A 73 5.69 9.92 -18.07
C TYR A 73 4.67 8.94 -17.48
N GLY A 74 3.56 8.67 -18.20
CA GLY A 74 2.56 7.72 -17.77
C GLY A 74 3.05 6.28 -17.68
N ALA A 75 4.06 5.89 -18.49
CA ALA A 75 4.70 4.58 -18.37
C ALA A 75 5.49 4.47 -17.05
N LYS A 76 6.18 5.54 -16.63
CA LYS A 76 6.87 5.59 -15.33
C LYS A 76 5.88 5.47 -14.18
N ILE A 77 4.76 6.22 -14.24
CA ILE A 77 3.70 6.15 -13.23
C ILE A 77 3.04 4.76 -13.20
N PHE A 78 2.80 4.15 -14.36
CA PHE A 78 2.24 2.80 -14.46
C PHE A 78 3.08 1.79 -13.69
N VAL A 79 4.41 1.80 -13.89
CA VAL A 79 5.35 0.92 -13.20
C VAL A 79 5.36 1.20 -11.69
N LEU A 80 5.33 2.47 -11.28
CA LEU A 80 5.26 2.85 -9.87
C LEU A 80 3.98 2.31 -9.19
N VAL A 81 2.83 2.39 -9.86
CA VAL A 81 1.58 1.87 -9.32
C VAL A 81 1.63 0.35 -9.17
N LEU A 82 2.25 -0.38 -10.11
CA LEU A 82 2.46 -1.82 -9.97
C LEU A 82 3.35 -2.16 -8.76
N LEU A 83 4.38 -1.36 -8.51
CA LEU A 83 5.26 -1.49 -7.37
C LEU A 83 4.53 -1.23 -6.05
N ALA A 84 3.65 -0.22 -6.01
CA ALA A 84 2.77 0.04 -4.89
C ALA A 84 1.81 -1.13 -4.62
N PHE A 85 1.22 -1.72 -5.66
CA PHE A 85 0.38 -2.91 -5.53
C PHE A 85 1.16 -4.11 -4.98
N TRP A 86 2.40 -4.32 -5.43
CA TRP A 86 3.27 -5.36 -4.89
C TRP A 86 3.58 -5.16 -3.41
N PHE A 87 3.92 -3.94 -3.02
CA PHE A 87 4.20 -3.60 -1.63
C PHE A 87 2.96 -3.80 -0.76
N SER A 88 1.80 -3.33 -1.21
CA SER A 88 0.52 -3.51 -0.53
C SER A 88 0.14 -4.99 -0.39
N ALA A 89 0.39 -5.77 -1.44
CA ALA A 89 0.09 -7.20 -1.42
C ALA A 89 0.96 -7.96 -0.40
N SER A 90 2.20 -7.50 -0.21
CA SER A 90 3.19 -8.16 0.63
C SER A 90 3.10 -7.80 2.12
N LEU A 91 2.39 -6.72 2.48
CA LEU A 91 2.18 -6.31 3.88
C LEU A 91 1.51 -7.42 4.70
N LEU A 92 2.19 -7.82 5.77
CA LEU A 92 1.68 -8.73 6.80
C LEU A 92 1.26 -7.93 8.05
N PRO A 93 0.23 -8.39 8.80
CA PRO A 93 -0.20 -7.74 10.03
C PRO A 93 0.93 -7.71 11.08
N GLY A 94 1.16 -6.56 11.71
CA GLY A 94 2.19 -6.36 12.74
C GLY A 94 3.58 -5.97 12.20
N GLU A 95 3.80 -6.00 10.88
CA GLU A 95 5.07 -5.55 10.28
C GLU A 95 5.27 -4.04 10.40
N LEU A 96 4.21 -3.24 10.30
CA LEU A 96 4.30 -1.79 10.39
C LEU A 96 4.66 -1.38 11.81
N MET A 97 4.09 -2.04 12.82
CA MET A 97 4.48 -1.86 14.22
C MET A 97 5.98 -2.10 14.42
N SER A 98 6.48 -3.24 13.93
CA SER A 98 7.90 -3.59 14.03
C SER A 98 8.79 -2.55 13.32
N PHE A 99 8.37 -2.07 12.15
CA PHE A 99 9.10 -1.09 11.37
C PHE A 99 9.19 0.29 12.05
N PHE A 100 8.06 0.84 12.49
CA PHE A 100 8.02 2.18 13.10
C PHE A 100 8.75 2.21 14.46
N VAL A 101 8.63 1.15 15.26
CA VAL A 101 9.36 1.03 16.54
C VAL A 101 10.86 0.93 16.31
N TRP A 102 11.30 0.22 15.26
CA TRP A 102 12.70 0.18 14.88
C TRP A 102 13.24 1.53 14.41
N LEU A 103 12.46 2.29 13.63
CA LEU A 103 12.90 3.56 13.04
C LEU A 103 12.85 4.75 14.02
N PHE A 104 11.79 4.86 14.83
CA PHE A 104 11.54 6.00 15.72
C PHE A 104 11.66 5.66 17.22
N GLY A 105 12.04 4.41 17.54
CA GLY A 105 12.20 3.94 18.91
C GLY A 105 10.89 3.58 19.61
N GLN A 106 10.99 3.23 20.89
CA GLN A 106 9.90 2.60 21.65
C GLN A 106 8.71 3.53 21.95
N ARG A 107 8.90 4.85 22.09
CA ARG A 107 7.79 5.76 22.45
C ARG A 107 7.02 6.24 21.22
N ILE A 108 7.66 7.11 20.43
CA ILE A 108 7.04 7.73 19.24
C ILE A 108 6.80 6.68 18.15
N GLY A 109 7.74 5.76 17.96
CA GLY A 109 7.60 4.68 16.98
C GLY A 109 6.49 3.70 17.29
N PHE A 110 6.19 3.47 18.58
CA PHE A 110 5.05 2.65 18.96
C PHE A 110 3.72 3.32 18.64
N ASP A 111 3.56 4.60 18.97
CA ASP A 111 2.32 5.33 18.70
C ASP A 111 2.07 5.46 17.19
N LEU A 112 3.12 5.77 16.40
CA LEU A 112 3.08 5.78 14.94
C LEU A 112 2.79 4.40 14.35
N GLY A 113 3.46 3.36 14.87
CA GLY A 113 3.26 1.98 14.45
C GLY A 113 1.84 1.49 14.69
N MET A 114 1.28 1.80 15.87
CA MET A 114 -0.09 1.51 16.23
C MET A 114 -1.08 2.23 15.31
N ALA A 115 -0.87 3.53 15.08
CA ALA A 115 -1.71 4.31 14.18
C ALA A 115 -1.68 3.75 12.74
N ALA A 116 -0.50 3.33 12.26
CA ALA A 116 -0.34 2.74 10.93
C ALA A 116 -1.05 1.37 10.82
N GLU A 117 -0.86 0.47 11.79
CA GLU A 117 -1.54 -0.84 11.83
C GLU A 117 -3.06 -0.69 11.88
N PHE A 118 -3.58 0.17 12.76
CA PHE A 118 -5.02 0.42 12.84
C PHE A 118 -5.57 1.06 11.59
N SER A 119 -4.82 1.91 10.91
CA SER A 119 -5.24 2.51 9.64
C SER A 119 -5.36 1.45 8.54
N VAL A 120 -4.38 0.55 8.43
CA VAL A 120 -4.41 -0.55 7.45
C VAL A 120 -5.53 -1.53 7.75
N GLN A 121 -5.74 -1.87 9.02
CA GLN A 121 -6.86 -2.70 9.46
C GLN A 121 -8.21 -2.03 9.18
N ALA A 122 -8.35 -0.74 9.44
CA ALA A 122 -9.59 -0.01 9.16
C ALA A 122 -9.95 -0.06 7.67
N ILE A 123 -8.96 0.00 6.77
CA ILE A 123 -9.21 -0.07 5.31
C ILE A 123 -9.81 -1.44 4.91
N SER A 124 -9.30 -2.55 5.46
CA SER A 124 -9.84 -3.88 5.14
C SER A 124 -11.27 -4.04 5.68
N GLU A 125 -11.54 -3.53 6.88
CA GLU A 125 -12.87 -3.59 7.48
C GLU A 125 -13.88 -2.67 6.76
N ILE A 126 -13.48 -1.47 6.34
CA ILE A 126 -14.32 -0.56 5.54
C ILE A 126 -14.75 -1.22 4.23
N ARG A 127 -13.86 -1.99 3.59
CA ARG A 127 -14.18 -2.73 2.36
C ARG A 127 -15.30 -3.75 2.60
N GLU A 128 -15.26 -4.48 3.72
CA GLU A 128 -16.31 -5.44 4.09
C GLU A 128 -17.62 -4.74 4.42
N ASP A 129 -17.56 -3.67 5.23
CA ASP A 129 -18.74 -2.91 5.63
C ASP A 129 -19.44 -2.26 4.43
N PHE A 130 -18.67 -1.73 3.47
CA PHE A 130 -19.21 -1.24 2.21
C PHE A 130 -19.88 -2.33 1.38
N GLY A 131 -19.32 -3.55 1.36
CA GLY A 131 -19.94 -4.72 0.75
C GLY A 131 -21.29 -5.06 1.36
N ARG A 132 -21.38 -5.05 2.70
CA ARG A 132 -22.62 -5.29 3.45
C ARG A 132 -23.67 -4.20 3.22
N MET A 133 -23.26 -2.93 3.22
CA MET A 133 -24.16 -1.81 2.93
C MET A 133 -24.73 -1.89 1.50
N ARG A 134 -23.90 -2.26 0.52
CA ARG A 134 -24.34 -2.47 -0.86
C ARG A 134 -25.35 -3.62 -0.96
N ALA A 135 -25.12 -4.71 -0.22
CA ALA A 135 -26.09 -5.82 -0.14
C ALA A 135 -27.41 -5.37 0.50
N ALA A 136 -27.37 -4.58 1.57
CA ALA A 136 -28.56 -4.04 2.23
C ALA A 136 -29.38 -3.11 1.31
N LEU A 137 -28.71 -2.26 0.52
CA LEU A 137 -29.40 -1.42 -0.48
C LEU A 137 -30.13 -2.26 -1.54
N ARG A 138 -29.51 -3.36 -1.99
CA ARG A 138 -30.14 -4.30 -2.93
C ARG A 138 -31.38 -4.96 -2.32
N ILE A 139 -31.33 -5.35 -1.05
CA ILE A 139 -32.49 -5.91 -0.33
C ILE A 139 -33.62 -4.87 -0.25
N LYS A 140 -33.29 -3.59 -0.05
CA LYS A 140 -34.24 -2.48 -0.03
C LYS A 140 -34.78 -2.11 -1.43
N GLY A 141 -34.39 -2.83 -2.49
CA GLY A 141 -34.79 -2.53 -3.86
C GLY A 141 -34.19 -1.23 -4.43
N GLN A 142 -33.22 -0.63 -3.74
CA GLN A 142 -32.59 0.62 -4.17
C GLN A 142 -31.37 0.34 -5.04
N LYS A 143 -31.25 1.07 -6.16
CA LYS A 143 -30.05 1.03 -7.01
C LYS A 143 -28.96 1.90 -6.40
N PHE A 144 -27.69 1.50 -6.59
CA PHE A 144 -26.55 2.32 -6.20
C PHE A 144 -26.52 3.58 -7.08
N SER A 145 -27.00 4.70 -6.54
CA SER A 145 -27.01 6.01 -7.19
C SER A 145 -25.92 6.89 -6.59
N VAL A 146 -25.35 7.81 -7.38
CA VAL A 146 -24.39 8.82 -6.91
C VAL A 146 -25.00 9.66 -5.78
N SER A 147 -26.31 9.88 -5.80
CA SER A 147 -27.04 10.59 -4.73
C SER A 147 -27.10 9.83 -3.41
N ALA A 148 -26.86 8.51 -3.39
CA ALA A 148 -26.82 7.70 -2.18
C ALA A 148 -25.40 7.60 -1.59
N VAL A 149 -24.38 8.11 -2.27
CA VAL A 149 -22.99 8.10 -1.78
C VAL A 149 -22.83 8.88 -0.46
N PRO A 150 -23.40 10.08 -0.28
CA PRO A 150 -23.24 10.82 0.97
C PRO A 150 -23.81 10.08 2.18
N SER A 151 -24.96 9.42 2.06
CA SER A 151 -25.59 8.70 3.16
C SER A 151 -24.82 7.42 3.53
N LEU A 152 -24.32 6.70 2.53
CA LEU A 152 -23.42 5.56 2.73
C LEU A 152 -22.11 5.98 3.39
N ALA A 153 -21.50 7.07 2.92
CA ALA A 153 -20.27 7.61 3.48
C ALA A 153 -20.46 8.04 4.94
N ALA A 154 -21.56 8.73 5.26
CA ALA A 154 -21.90 9.09 6.64
C ALA A 154 -22.08 7.85 7.52
N GLY A 155 -22.77 6.82 7.03
CA GLY A 155 -22.92 5.55 7.75
C GLY A 155 -21.58 4.86 8.03
N LEU A 156 -20.69 4.80 7.03
CA LEU A 156 -19.34 4.25 7.20
C LEU A 156 -18.52 5.07 8.21
N LEU A 157 -18.58 6.39 8.11
CA LEU A 157 -17.85 7.29 9.00
C LEU A 157 -18.30 7.09 10.45
N ILE A 158 -19.62 7.03 10.69
CA ILE A 158 -20.18 6.79 12.03
C ILE A 158 -19.74 5.42 12.58
N LEU A 159 -19.77 4.37 11.75
CA LEU A 159 -19.29 3.03 12.15
C LEU A 159 -17.80 3.04 12.50
N SER A 160 -16.97 3.69 11.68
CA SER A 160 -15.53 3.82 11.92
C SER A 160 -15.24 4.60 13.20
N LEU A 161 -15.94 5.70 13.47
CA LEU A 161 -15.79 6.47 14.71
C LEU A 161 -16.21 5.65 15.94
N ARG A 162 -17.33 4.92 15.86
CA ARG A 162 -17.77 4.05 16.95
C ARG A 162 -16.75 2.94 17.21
N ARG A 163 -16.19 2.32 16.17
CA ARG A 163 -15.16 1.27 16.31
C ARG A 163 -13.87 1.83 16.91
N ALA A 164 -13.43 3.00 16.46
CA ALA A 164 -12.28 3.70 17.04
C ALA A 164 -12.48 4.01 18.53
N GLY A 165 -13.69 4.45 18.93
CA GLY A 165 -14.03 4.67 20.34
C GLY A 165 -14.00 3.39 21.18
N VAL A 166 -14.42 2.26 20.62
CA VAL A 166 -14.31 0.95 21.31
C VAL A 166 -12.84 0.56 21.44
N GLN A 167 -12.05 0.65 20.37
CA GLN A 167 -10.62 0.33 20.40
C GLN A 167 -9.85 1.20 21.40
N SER A 168 -10.09 2.50 21.43
CA SER A 168 -9.44 3.41 22.38
C SER A 168 -9.82 3.09 23.82
N SER A 169 -11.09 2.76 24.09
CA SER A 169 -11.54 2.37 25.44
C SER A 169 -10.89 1.06 25.91
N LEU A 170 -10.68 0.10 25.00
CA LEU A 170 -10.00 -1.17 25.30
C LEU A 170 -8.52 -0.94 25.61
N LEU A 171 -7.86 -0.06 24.85
CA LEU A 171 -6.47 0.32 25.11
C LEU A 171 -6.33 1.05 26.45
N ALA A 172 -7.19 2.02 26.74
CA ALA A 172 -7.19 2.75 28.00
C ALA A 172 -7.38 1.81 29.20
N ARG A 173 -8.30 0.83 29.11
CA ARG A 173 -8.49 -0.19 30.15
C ARG A 173 -7.29 -1.12 30.34
N ARG A 174 -6.48 -1.31 29.29
CA ARG A 174 -5.20 -2.04 29.37
C ARG A 174 -4.05 -1.18 29.90
N GLY A 175 -4.32 0.06 30.32
CA GLY A 175 -3.33 0.98 30.86
C GLY A 175 -2.55 1.74 29.79
N TYR A 176 -2.97 1.70 28.52
CA TYR A 176 -2.34 2.48 27.47
C TYR A 176 -2.81 3.93 27.52
N CYS A 177 -1.87 4.85 27.78
CA CYS A 177 -2.09 6.29 27.75
C CYS A 177 -1.33 6.95 26.58
N SER A 178 -0.03 6.66 26.47
CA SER A 178 0.85 7.04 25.36
C SER A 178 2.17 6.29 25.48
N GLY A 179 2.87 6.04 24.35
CA GLY A 179 4.21 5.46 24.33
C GLY A 179 4.28 4.05 24.93
N GLY A 180 4.36 3.04 24.07
CA GLY A 180 4.45 1.65 24.49
C GLY A 180 5.88 1.08 24.55
N ALA A 181 5.95 -0.22 24.81
CA ALA A 181 7.13 -1.02 24.55
C ALA A 181 6.71 -2.20 23.65
N PHE A 182 7.38 -2.34 22.52
CA PHE A 182 7.16 -3.42 21.57
C PHE A 182 8.51 -3.96 21.13
N VAL A 183 8.67 -5.29 21.20
CA VAL A 183 9.90 -5.93 20.74
C VAL A 183 9.73 -6.21 19.25
N PRO A 184 10.45 -5.51 18.36
CA PRO A 184 10.31 -5.74 16.93
C PRO A 184 10.88 -7.11 16.58
N PHE A 185 10.14 -7.87 15.78
CA PHE A 185 10.59 -9.18 15.30
C PHE A 185 10.75 -9.12 13.78
N PHE A 186 11.95 -9.45 13.31
CA PHE A 186 12.29 -9.50 11.89
C PHE A 186 12.82 -10.89 11.55
N SER A 187 12.24 -11.54 10.55
CA SER A 187 12.70 -12.83 10.05
C SER A 187 13.10 -12.69 8.58
N PRO A 188 14.39 -12.35 8.30
CA PRO A 188 14.86 -12.20 6.94
C PRO A 188 14.99 -13.58 6.27
N GLY A 189 14.41 -13.72 5.07
CA GLY A 189 14.58 -14.91 4.23
C GLY A 189 15.77 -14.78 3.28
N VAL A 190 16.37 -15.89 2.86
CA VAL A 190 17.46 -15.90 1.85
C VAL A 190 17.02 -15.24 0.53
N TYR A 191 15.75 -15.40 0.18
CA TYR A 191 15.15 -14.79 -1.00
C TYR A 191 15.07 -13.25 -0.92
N ASP A 192 15.08 -12.68 0.29
CA ASP A 192 15.04 -11.22 0.50
C ASP A 192 16.35 -10.57 0.07
N PHE A 193 17.48 -11.23 0.35
CA PHE A 193 18.79 -10.76 -0.07
C PHE A 193 18.96 -10.82 -1.59
N LEU A 194 18.41 -11.83 -2.26
CA LEU A 194 18.47 -11.95 -3.71
C LEU A 194 17.64 -10.88 -4.41
N MET A 195 16.42 -10.64 -3.92
CA MET A 195 15.55 -9.57 -4.43
C MET A 195 16.16 -8.18 -4.19
N LEU A 196 16.78 -7.93 -3.03
CA LEU A 196 17.45 -6.66 -2.76
C LEU A 196 18.73 -6.49 -3.58
N GLY A 197 19.54 -7.54 -3.69
CA GLY A 197 20.79 -7.54 -4.46
C GLY A 197 20.53 -7.22 -5.93
N THR A 198 19.51 -7.85 -6.54
CA THR A 198 19.11 -7.53 -7.92
C THR A 198 18.64 -6.09 -8.09
N ALA A 199 17.89 -5.54 -7.13
CA ALA A 199 17.47 -4.14 -7.16
C ALA A 199 18.65 -3.16 -7.04
N VAL A 200 19.64 -3.46 -6.18
CA VAL A 200 20.86 -2.65 -6.04
C VAL A 200 21.72 -2.73 -7.30
N CYS A 201 21.87 -3.91 -7.91
CA CYS A 201 22.57 -4.05 -9.19
C CYS A 201 21.90 -3.24 -10.31
N LEU A 202 20.57 -3.32 -10.43
CA LEU A 202 19.82 -2.53 -11.42
C LEU A 202 19.97 -1.02 -11.16
N TYR A 203 19.92 -0.61 -9.89
CA TYR A 203 20.13 0.79 -9.52
C TYR A 203 21.54 1.26 -9.90
N GLY A 204 22.58 0.47 -9.63
CA GLY A 204 23.96 0.80 -10.01
C GLY A 204 24.19 0.86 -11.52
N VAL A 205 23.58 -0.05 -12.29
CA VAL A 205 23.80 -0.13 -13.74
C VAL A 205 23.01 0.90 -14.54
N CYS A 206 21.79 1.25 -14.11
CA CYS A 206 20.90 2.13 -14.90
C CYS A 206 20.90 3.60 -14.45
N LEU A 207 21.62 3.92 -13.36
CA LEU A 207 21.79 5.29 -12.87
C LEU A 207 23.11 5.92 -13.33
N ILE A 208 24.13 5.10 -13.63
CA ILE A 208 25.36 5.49 -14.34
C ILE A 208 25.05 5.66 -15.83
#